data_AF-A0A3D5HPC5-F1
#
_entry.id   AF-A0A3D5HPC5-F1
#
_cell.length_a   1.000
_cell.length_b   1.000
_cell.length_c   1.000
_cell.angle_alpha   90.00
_cell.angle_beta   90.00
_cell.angle_gamma   90.00
#
_symmetry.space_group_name_H-M   'P 1'
#
loop_
_entity.id
_entity.type
_entity.pdbx_description
1 polymer ?
#
loop_
_entity_poly.entity_id
_entity_poly.type
_entity_poly.pdbx_seq_one_letter_code
_entity_poly.pdbx_strand_id
1 'polypeptide(L)'
;MKRLLIFSTLLIFTFGCDDELDDISLPAYTIEGKWVIDGGVPEGNTMYLYEDGVRYTYYCVEGDCQSLYDSFQAADGNHIPGTNPYTFEDDVLTVDLHFDNELITPIRFECNGGEVYFETPGYSLFRLSSGCN
;
A
#
# COMPACT_ATOMS: atom_id res chain seq x y z
N MET A 1 35.67 -2.54 74.60
CA MET A 1 34.30 -2.07 74.29
C MET A 1 34.19 -1.91 72.77
N LYS A 2 33.49 -2.84 72.10
CA LYS A 2 33.26 -2.83 70.65
C LYS A 2 32.23 -1.73 70.32
N ARG A 3 32.58 -0.80 69.43
CA ARG A 3 31.58 0.04 68.73
C ARG A 3 31.54 -0.43 67.28
N LEU A 4 30.48 -1.16 66.93
CA LEU A 4 30.16 -1.49 65.55
C LEU A 4 29.68 -0.21 64.85
N LEU A 5 30.38 0.21 63.80
CA LEU A 5 29.86 1.14 62.81
C LEU A 5 29.30 0.31 61.66
N ILE A 6 27.97 0.29 61.54
CA ILE A 6 27.23 -0.37 60.47
C ILE A 6 27.23 0.58 59.27
N PHE A 7 27.93 0.22 58.20
CA PHE A 7 27.78 0.87 56.90
C PHE A 7 26.50 0.34 56.25
N SER A 8 25.47 1.17 56.23
CA SER A 8 24.24 0.93 55.46
C SER A 8 24.52 1.29 54.00
N THR A 9 24.76 0.29 53.16
CA THR A 9 24.79 0.45 51.70
C THR A 9 23.37 0.34 51.18
N LEU A 10 22.80 1.48 50.80
CA LEU A 10 21.51 1.59 50.12
C LEU A 10 21.69 1.06 48.68
N LEU A 11 21.23 -0.17 48.40
CA LEU A 11 21.08 -0.65 47.03
C LEU A 11 19.84 0.03 46.42
N ILE A 12 20.08 1.02 45.56
CA ILE A 12 19.06 1.56 44.67
C ILE A 12 19.07 0.68 43.42
N PHE A 13 18.13 -0.26 43.33
CA PHE A 13 17.84 -0.94 42.07
C PHE A 13 17.06 0.04 41.19
N THR A 14 17.76 0.73 40.28
CA THR A 14 17.11 1.37 39.15
C THR A 14 16.77 0.27 38.15
N PHE A 15 15.50 -0.14 38.13
CA PHE A 15 14.94 -0.88 37.00
C PHE A 15 14.95 0.09 35.81
N GLY A 16 16.01 0.04 35.01
CA GLY A 16 16.01 0.61 33.67
C GLY A 16 15.08 -0.26 32.85
N CYS A 17 13.86 0.23 32.58
CA CYS A 17 13.11 -0.22 31.42
C CYS A 17 13.83 0.43 30.25
N ASP A 18 14.83 -0.26 29.71
CA ASP A 18 15.28 0.01 28.35
C ASP A 18 14.15 -0.48 27.45
N ASP A 19 13.14 0.36 27.29
CA ASP A 19 12.23 0.23 26.15
C ASP A 19 13.10 0.59 24.93
N GLU A 20 13.85 -0.39 24.43
CA GLU A 20 14.30 -0.37 23.04
C GLU A 20 13.00 -0.27 22.23
N LEU A 21 12.67 0.97 21.87
CA LEU A 21 11.76 1.23 20.78
C LEU A 21 12.44 0.63 19.58
N ASP A 22 12.15 -0.66 19.32
CA ASP A 22 12.27 -1.26 18.02
C ASP A 22 11.71 -0.20 17.07
N ASP A 23 12.59 0.38 16.27
CA ASP A 23 12.22 1.18 15.11
C ASP A 23 11.38 0.23 14.25
N ILE A 24 10.06 0.27 14.46
CA ILE A 24 9.11 -0.49 13.65
C ILE A 24 9.17 0.19 12.29
N SER A 25 10.17 -0.21 11.50
CA SER A 25 10.23 0.08 10.07
C SER A 25 8.92 -0.45 9.52
N LEU A 26 8.00 0.48 9.24
CA LEU A 26 6.78 0.14 8.55
C LEU A 26 7.19 -0.58 7.26
N PRO A 27 6.55 -1.70 6.91
CA PRO A 27 6.86 -2.39 5.66
C PRO A 27 6.77 -1.40 4.51
N ALA A 28 7.85 -1.32 3.72
CA ALA A 28 7.88 -0.51 2.51
C ALA A 28 6.98 -1.18 1.47
N TYR A 29 5.76 -0.67 1.35
CA TYR A 29 4.81 -1.14 0.33
C TYR A 29 5.14 -0.52 -1.02
N THR A 30 4.76 -1.24 -2.08
CA THR A 30 4.92 -0.80 -3.47
C THR A 30 3.56 -0.73 -4.15
N ILE A 31 3.42 0.18 -5.10
CA ILE A 31 2.23 0.28 -5.93
C ILE A 31 2.15 -0.86 -6.97
N GLU A 32 3.25 -1.55 -7.24
CA GLU A 32 3.32 -2.71 -8.16
C GLU A 32 2.27 -3.77 -7.81
N GLY A 33 1.44 -4.15 -8.78
CA GLY A 33 0.41 -5.18 -8.62
C GLY A 33 -0.95 -4.78 -9.17
N LYS A 34 -1.95 -5.64 -8.90
CA LYS A 34 -3.34 -5.50 -9.37
C LYS A 34 -4.20 -4.85 -8.30
N TRP A 35 -4.95 -3.82 -8.69
CA TRP A 35 -5.77 -3.00 -7.81
C TRP A 35 -7.15 -2.78 -8.42
N VAL A 36 -8.19 -3.05 -7.67
CA VAL A 36 -9.59 -2.95 -8.10
C VAL A 36 -10.21 -1.69 -7.53
N ILE A 37 -10.99 -0.99 -8.35
CA ILE A 37 -11.83 0.12 -7.90
C ILE A 37 -13.09 -0.46 -7.26
N ASP A 38 -13.45 0.02 -6.07
CA ASP A 38 -14.71 -0.35 -5.42
C ASP A 38 -15.92 0.24 -6.17
N GLY A 39 -17.01 -0.52 -6.23
CA GLY A 39 -18.21 -0.21 -6.99
C GLY A 39 -18.20 -0.68 -8.45
N GLY A 40 -19.10 -0.10 -9.26
CA GLY A 40 -19.30 -0.48 -10.66
C GLY A 40 -20.39 -1.53 -10.88
N VAL A 41 -20.61 -1.90 -12.14
CA VAL A 41 -21.51 -2.99 -12.52
C VAL A 41 -20.83 -3.81 -13.62
N PRO A 42 -20.50 -5.09 -13.37
CA PRO A 42 -20.47 -5.76 -12.05
C PRO A 42 -19.54 -5.07 -11.03
N GLU A 43 -19.67 -5.43 -9.75
CA GLU A 43 -18.82 -4.92 -8.67
C GLU A 43 -17.34 -5.18 -8.99
N GLY A 44 -16.47 -4.18 -8.80
CA GLY A 44 -15.06 -4.27 -9.16
C GLY A 44 -14.82 -4.38 -10.67
N ASN A 45 -15.71 -3.83 -11.51
CA ASN A 45 -15.57 -3.93 -12.97
C ASN A 45 -14.33 -3.23 -13.56
N THR A 46 -13.58 -2.48 -12.77
CA THR A 46 -12.38 -1.77 -13.23
C THR A 46 -11.18 -2.16 -12.38
N MET A 47 -10.09 -2.55 -13.04
CA MET A 47 -8.84 -2.92 -12.39
C MET A 47 -7.65 -2.24 -13.06
N TYR A 48 -6.73 -1.75 -12.24
CA TYR A 48 -5.43 -1.24 -12.66
C TYR A 48 -4.34 -2.26 -12.32
N LEU A 49 -3.46 -2.53 -13.27
CA LEU A 49 -2.22 -3.26 -13.04
C LEU A 49 -1.05 -2.29 -13.20
N TYR A 50 -0.32 -2.07 -12.12
CA TYR A 50 0.94 -1.32 -12.11
C TYR A 50 2.07 -2.34 -12.24
N GLU A 51 2.81 -2.29 -13.34
CA GLU A 51 3.95 -3.18 -13.59
C GLU A 51 5.07 -2.42 -14.32
N ASP A 52 6.27 -2.40 -13.74
CA ASP A 52 7.50 -1.84 -14.36
C ASP A 52 7.33 -0.40 -14.89
N GLY A 53 6.65 0.46 -14.12
CA GLY A 53 6.43 1.87 -14.49
C GLY A 53 5.33 2.07 -15.54
N VAL A 54 4.55 1.03 -15.85
CA VAL A 54 3.40 1.11 -16.75
C VAL A 54 2.12 0.69 -16.02
N ARG A 55 1.11 1.54 -16.06
CA ARG A 55 -0.24 1.25 -15.59
C ARG A 55 -1.11 0.81 -16.75
N TYR A 56 -1.62 -0.42 -16.65
CA TYR A 56 -2.62 -1.00 -17.53
C TYR A 56 -4.01 -0.85 -16.92
N THR A 57 -5.03 -0.71 -17.76
CA THR A 57 -6.44 -0.67 -17.32
C THR A 57 -7.18 -1.85 -17.93
N TYR A 58 -7.87 -2.61 -17.08
CA TYR A 58 -8.71 -3.73 -17.47
C TYR A 58 -10.15 -3.47 -17.07
N TYR A 59 -11.06 -4.03 -17.86
CA TYR A 59 -12.49 -3.91 -17.60
C TYR A 59 -13.17 -5.26 -17.75
N CYS A 60 -14.11 -5.51 -16.86
CA CYS A 60 -14.93 -6.71 -16.82
C CYS A 60 -16.40 -6.32 -16.97
N VAL A 61 -17.09 -6.89 -17.95
CA VAL A 61 -18.48 -6.51 -18.28
C VAL A 61 -19.52 -7.43 -17.67
N GLU A 62 -19.13 -8.65 -17.30
CA GLU A 62 -20.02 -9.67 -16.74
C GLU A 62 -19.23 -10.75 -15.97
N GLY A 63 -19.93 -11.48 -15.10
CA GLY A 63 -19.37 -12.61 -14.35
C GLY A 63 -18.57 -12.21 -13.11
N ASP A 64 -17.68 -13.11 -12.68
CA ASP A 64 -16.77 -12.89 -11.55
C ASP A 64 -15.48 -12.20 -12.04
N CYS A 65 -15.43 -10.88 -11.85
CA CYS A 65 -14.31 -10.07 -12.30
C CYS A 65 -13.02 -10.36 -11.53
N GLN A 66 -13.10 -10.70 -10.24
CA GLN A 66 -11.90 -10.98 -9.45
C GLN A 66 -11.18 -12.21 -10.01
N SER A 67 -11.91 -13.31 -10.20
CA SER A 67 -11.36 -14.54 -10.79
C SER A 67 -10.83 -14.31 -12.21
N LEU A 68 -11.47 -13.46 -13.01
CA LEU A 68 -10.99 -13.10 -14.34
C LEU A 68 -9.65 -12.37 -14.27
N TYR A 69 -9.54 -11.37 -13.41
CA TYR A 69 -8.35 -10.55 -13.27
C TYR A 69 -7.14 -11.31 -12.74
N ASP A 70 -7.32 -12.39 -11.97
CA ASP A 70 -6.22 -13.25 -11.55
C ASP A 70 -5.41 -13.79 -12.75
N SER A 71 -6.09 -14.06 -13.87
CA SER A 71 -5.47 -14.59 -15.08
C SER A 71 -4.74 -13.56 -15.94
N PHE A 72 -5.01 -12.27 -15.76
CA PHE A 72 -4.45 -11.21 -16.61
C PHE A 72 -3.01 -10.86 -16.23
N GLN A 73 -2.23 -10.42 -17.22
CA GLN A 73 -0.82 -10.06 -17.08
C GLN A 73 -0.51 -8.78 -17.87
N ALA A 74 0.53 -8.06 -17.51
CA ALA A 74 0.94 -6.88 -18.28
C ALA A 74 1.14 -7.23 -19.76
N ALA A 75 0.63 -6.35 -20.63
CA ALA A 75 0.71 -6.49 -22.09
C ALA A 75 0.18 -7.83 -22.66
N ASP A 76 -0.73 -8.52 -21.96
CA ASP A 76 -1.38 -9.76 -22.40
C ASP A 76 -2.45 -9.57 -23.50
N GLY A 77 -2.75 -8.32 -23.87
CA GLY A 77 -3.76 -7.96 -24.84
C GLY A 77 -5.20 -7.93 -24.31
N ASN A 78 -5.43 -8.23 -23.02
CA ASN A 78 -6.74 -8.12 -22.39
C ASN A 78 -7.01 -6.72 -21.81
N HIS A 79 -5.98 -5.88 -21.70
CA HIS A 79 -6.13 -4.49 -21.26
C HIS A 79 -6.81 -3.64 -22.33
N ILE A 80 -7.49 -2.57 -21.90
CA ILE A 80 -8.03 -1.55 -22.79
C ILE A 80 -6.87 -0.94 -23.61
N PRO A 81 -7.08 -0.58 -24.89
CA PRO A 81 -6.06 0.11 -25.67
C PRO A 81 -5.56 1.39 -24.99
N GLY A 82 -4.24 1.54 -24.97
CA GLY A 82 -3.55 2.58 -24.22
C GLY A 82 -3.02 2.07 -22.88
N THR A 83 -1.92 2.68 -22.44
CA THR A 83 -1.30 2.45 -21.14
C THR A 83 -0.96 3.81 -20.55
N ASN A 84 -0.57 3.88 -19.28
CA ASN A 84 -0.13 5.14 -18.67
C ASN A 84 1.21 4.93 -17.97
N PRO A 85 2.27 5.64 -18.35
CA PRO A 85 3.50 5.67 -17.56
C PRO A 85 3.22 6.13 -16.13
N TYR A 86 3.92 5.57 -15.14
CA TYR A 86 3.88 6.07 -13.78
C TYR A 86 5.25 6.03 -13.10
N THR A 87 5.40 6.85 -12.07
CA THR A 87 6.47 6.78 -11.07
C THR A 87 5.87 6.76 -9.68
N PHE A 88 6.56 6.12 -8.74
CA PHE A 88 6.20 6.13 -7.33
C PHE A 88 7.46 6.39 -6.50
N GLU A 89 7.56 7.62 -5.98
CA GLU A 89 8.74 8.13 -5.27
C GLU A 89 8.27 8.96 -4.08
N ASP A 90 8.90 8.78 -2.91
CA ASP A 90 8.60 9.53 -1.67
C ASP A 90 7.08 9.59 -1.35
N ASP A 91 6.41 8.44 -1.44
CA ASP A 91 4.95 8.26 -1.24
C ASP A 91 4.05 9.04 -2.22
N VAL A 92 4.61 9.62 -3.27
CA VAL A 92 3.86 10.31 -4.34
C VAL A 92 3.78 9.43 -5.57
N LEU A 93 2.54 9.12 -5.98
CA LEU A 93 2.25 8.46 -7.24
C LEU A 93 2.02 9.52 -8.32
N THR A 94 2.80 9.46 -9.38
CA THR A 94 2.61 10.25 -10.60
C THR A 94 2.21 9.32 -11.73
N VAL A 95 1.09 9.57 -12.40
CA VAL A 95 0.63 8.82 -13.58
C VAL A 95 0.38 9.78 -14.73
N ASP A 96 1.09 9.59 -15.85
CA ASP A 96 0.86 10.34 -17.08
C ASP A 96 -0.42 9.83 -17.76
N LEU A 97 -1.47 10.65 -17.70
CA LEU A 97 -2.78 10.34 -18.29
C LEU A 97 -2.84 10.68 -19.79
N HIS A 98 -1.72 11.13 -20.36
CA HIS A 98 -1.56 11.67 -21.71
C HIS A 98 -2.38 12.96 -21.94
N PHE A 99 -2.14 13.58 -23.09
CA PHE A 99 -2.86 14.80 -23.53
C PHE A 99 -2.73 15.96 -22.54
N ASP A 100 -1.52 16.18 -22.01
CA ASP A 100 -1.19 17.21 -21.02
C ASP A 100 -1.97 17.07 -19.70
N ASN A 101 -2.37 15.84 -19.33
CA ASN A 101 -3.01 15.54 -18.05
C ASN A 101 -2.17 14.54 -17.26
N GLU A 102 -2.03 14.77 -15.96
CA GLU A 102 -1.35 13.88 -15.02
C GLU A 102 -2.17 13.72 -13.75
N LEU A 103 -2.12 12.52 -13.16
CA LEU A 103 -2.50 12.31 -11.76
C LEU A 103 -1.23 12.40 -10.93
N ILE A 104 -1.14 13.40 -10.05
CA ILE A 104 -0.04 13.53 -9.10
C ILE A 104 -0.68 13.59 -7.71
N THR A 105 -0.44 12.58 -6.88
CA THR A 105 -1.00 12.56 -5.53
C THR A 105 -0.13 11.76 -4.58
N PRO A 106 0.01 12.22 -3.32
CA PRO A 106 0.41 11.34 -2.25
C PRO A 106 -0.56 10.17 -2.14
N ILE A 107 -0.02 8.99 -1.86
CA ILE A 107 -0.80 7.79 -1.57
C ILE A 107 -0.41 7.21 -0.22
N ARG A 108 -1.34 6.54 0.45
CA ARG A 108 -1.06 5.84 1.71
C ARG A 108 -1.53 4.40 1.61
N PHE A 109 -0.66 3.48 2.01
CA PHE A 109 -1.03 2.08 2.11
C PHE A 109 -1.70 1.79 3.44
N GLU A 110 -2.86 1.17 3.37
CA GLU A 110 -3.67 0.76 4.51
C GLU A 110 -3.97 -0.75 4.40
N CYS A 111 -4.63 -1.32 5.41
CA CYS A 111 -4.95 -2.76 5.45
C CYS A 111 -3.76 -3.68 5.14
N ASN A 112 -2.60 -3.42 5.76
CA ASN A 112 -1.34 -4.13 5.51
C ASN A 112 -0.92 -4.18 4.02
N GLY A 113 -1.14 -3.09 3.29
CA GLY A 113 -0.85 -2.99 1.86
C GLY A 113 -1.94 -3.58 0.96
N GLY A 114 -3.07 -3.99 1.54
CA GLY A 114 -4.25 -4.45 0.81
C GLY A 114 -5.14 -3.31 0.30
N GLU A 115 -4.94 -2.08 0.79
CA GLU A 115 -5.63 -0.88 0.34
C GLU A 115 -4.59 0.22 0.06
N VAL A 116 -4.87 1.03 -0.95
CA VAL A 116 -4.12 2.27 -1.21
C VAL A 116 -5.08 3.43 -1.35
N TYR A 117 -4.94 4.42 -0.47
CA TYR A 117 -5.74 5.64 -0.47
C TYR A 117 -5.01 6.76 -1.22
N PHE A 118 -5.70 7.39 -2.18
CA PHE A 118 -5.23 8.52 -2.97
C PHE A 118 -5.70 9.82 -2.31
N GLU A 119 -4.78 10.63 -1.80
CA GLU A 119 -5.14 11.86 -1.07
C GLU A 119 -5.97 12.84 -1.89
N THR A 120 -5.57 13.06 -3.14
CA THR A 120 -6.32 13.80 -4.13
C THR A 120 -6.51 12.91 -5.35
N PRO A 121 -7.75 12.57 -5.73
CA PRO A 121 -9.00 13.21 -5.38
C PRO A 121 -9.75 12.64 -4.15
N GLY A 122 -9.18 11.70 -3.39
CA GLY A 122 -9.83 11.15 -2.19
C GLY A 122 -10.62 9.87 -2.46
N TYR A 123 -9.95 8.82 -2.93
CA TYR A 123 -10.53 7.49 -3.13
C TYR A 123 -9.52 6.40 -2.81
N SER A 124 -10.00 5.17 -2.61
CA SER A 124 -9.15 4.01 -2.39
C SER A 124 -9.18 3.05 -3.58
N LEU A 125 -8.08 2.34 -3.77
CA LEU A 125 -8.04 1.09 -4.55
C LEU A 125 -7.73 -0.07 -3.62
N PHE A 126 -8.28 -1.23 -3.93
CA PHE A 126 -8.11 -2.44 -3.14
C PHE A 126 -7.30 -3.45 -3.92
N ARG A 127 -6.23 -3.98 -3.32
CA ARG A 127 -5.40 -4.99 -3.94
C ARG A 127 -6.26 -6.21 -4.25
N LEU A 128 -6.12 -6.76 -5.45
CA LEU A 128 -6.91 -7.90 -5.91
C LEU A 128 -6.83 -9.03 -4.88
N SER A 129 -7.99 -9.54 -4.47
CA SER A 129 -8.14 -10.63 -3.49
C SER A 129 -7.51 -10.37 -2.11
N SER A 130 -7.35 -9.10 -1.71
CA SER A 130 -6.82 -8.73 -0.39
C SER A 130 -7.80 -8.96 0.77
N GLY A 131 -9.12 -8.95 0.49
CA GLY A 131 -10.17 -8.99 1.52
C GLY A 131 -10.28 -7.71 2.35
N CYS A 132 -9.76 -6.60 1.84
CA CYS A 132 -9.77 -5.28 2.49
C CYS A 132 -10.91 -4.36 2.03
N ASN A 133 -11.77 -4.82 1.12
CA ASN A 133 -12.91 -4.09 0.58
C ASN A 133 -14.24 -4.45 1.26
#